data_AF-A0A955ADS3-F1
#
_entry.id   AF-A0A955ADS3-F1
#
_cell.length_a   1.000
_cell.length_b   1.000
_cell.length_c   1.000
_cell.angle_alpha   90.00
_cell.angle_beta   90.00
_cell.angle_gamma   90.00
#
_symmetry.space_group_name_H-M   'P 1'
#
loop_
_entity.id
_entity.type
_entity.pdbx_description
1 polymer ?
#
loop_
_entity_poly.entity_id
_entity_poly.type
_entity_poly.pdbx_seq_one_letter_code
_entity_poly.pdbx_strand_id
1 'polypeptide(L)'
;MNRLADEARRQALIKSRQAFPWRVQLRLATLIIALVLVLVMMQRARRPDNWRWMFRSGDAQEGHLSVTQPSQVDGADATESPPANVVPSENGRLWGTINPQWLSTVRDDTVFRAAESTAWYGILAKLKALPSPLVPDAPRYPVGPLQLQRQSPAYRGCAVRVEGTVRRAHRIVAPPNEAGIEAYWQCWLSTTSESEIPVVVYSLEMPNEFPEGMTLNESVTFTGIFFKRWAYEAVEGPRTAPLVLARAPLEWTPPVTTSPAPDRPLPSPLEFVGWVLLAATVAALFSWRVWRGYRRPTRSITEAAAPDFAQWESPHTPPRDAL
;
A
#
# COMPACT_ATOMS: atom_id res chain seq x y z
N MET A 1 44.43 64.11 -5.30
CA MET A 1 44.08 63.35 -6.52
C MET A 1 44.05 61.81 -6.34
N ASN A 2 44.54 61.21 -5.25
CA ASN A 2 44.61 59.74 -5.11
C ASN A 2 43.39 59.02 -4.49
N ARG A 3 42.41 59.72 -3.87
CA ARG A 3 41.24 59.05 -3.25
C ARG A 3 40.18 58.58 -4.26
N LEU A 4 39.93 59.37 -5.30
CA LEU A 4 38.90 59.05 -6.30
C LEU A 4 39.30 57.85 -7.19
N ALA A 5 40.59 57.70 -7.46
CA ALA A 5 41.10 56.55 -8.22
C ALA A 5 41.02 55.24 -7.41
N ASP A 6 41.19 55.32 -6.08
CA ASP A 6 41.13 54.16 -5.20
C ASP A 6 39.67 53.71 -4.92
N GLU A 7 38.74 54.67 -4.82
CA GLU A 7 37.30 54.38 -4.73
C GLU A 7 36.75 53.75 -6.02
N ALA A 8 37.19 54.22 -7.19
CA ALA A 8 36.82 53.61 -8.47
C ALA A 8 37.33 52.17 -8.61
N ARG A 9 38.55 51.88 -8.13
CA ARG A 9 39.11 50.53 -8.11
C ARG A 9 38.39 49.61 -7.12
N ARG A 10 38.00 50.12 -5.95
CA ARG A 10 37.20 49.36 -4.96
C ARG A 10 35.78 49.07 -5.46
N GLN A 11 35.13 50.02 -6.13
CA GLN A 11 33.81 49.81 -6.74
C GLN A 11 33.86 48.82 -7.91
N ALA A 12 34.93 48.82 -8.70
CA ALA A 12 35.12 47.86 -9.79
C ALA A 12 35.31 46.41 -9.28
N LEU A 13 36.01 46.23 -8.16
CA LEU A 13 36.24 44.92 -7.54
C LEU A 13 35.01 44.34 -6.83
N ILE A 14 34.10 45.19 -6.34
CA ILE A 14 32.83 44.75 -5.75
C ILE A 14 31.82 44.35 -6.85
N LYS A 15 31.82 45.05 -7.99
CA LYS A 15 30.92 44.78 -9.11
C LYS A 15 31.26 43.49 -9.88
N SER A 16 32.52 43.03 -9.81
CA SER A 16 32.96 41.79 -10.48
C SER A 16 32.69 40.51 -9.67
N ARG A 17 32.32 40.60 -8.38
CA ARG A 17 32.08 39.44 -7.51
C ARG A 17 30.66 38.89 -7.52
N GLN A 18 29.71 39.53 -8.21
CA GLN A 18 28.30 39.09 -8.29
C GLN A 18 27.77 38.90 -9.71
N ALA A 19 28.63 38.73 -10.71
CA ALA A 19 28.20 38.29 -12.03
C ALA A 19 28.23 36.76 -12.08
N PHE A 20 27.35 36.09 -11.32
CA PHE A 20 27.06 34.69 -11.59
C PHE A 20 26.46 34.65 -13.00
N PRO A 21 27.16 34.10 -14.01
CA PRO A 21 26.81 34.33 -15.41
C PRO A 21 25.38 33.85 -15.65
N TRP A 22 24.53 34.71 -16.18
CA TRP A 22 23.09 34.44 -16.36
C TRP A 22 22.83 33.16 -17.17
N ARG A 23 23.79 32.75 -18.02
CA ARG A 23 23.79 31.49 -18.77
C ARG A 23 23.91 30.26 -17.85
N VAL A 24 24.65 30.37 -16.76
CA VAL A 24 24.72 29.35 -15.70
C VAL A 24 23.45 29.38 -14.87
N GLN A 25 22.87 30.55 -14.57
CA GLN A 25 21.56 30.62 -13.90
C GLN A 25 20.45 29.97 -14.72
N LEU A 26 20.47 30.07 -16.05
CA LEU A 26 19.54 29.39 -16.95
C LEU A 26 19.68 27.87 -16.92
N ARG A 27 20.92 27.36 -16.94
CA ARG A 27 21.22 25.93 -16.78
C ARG A 27 20.85 25.42 -15.38
N LEU A 28 21.10 26.25 -14.36
CA LEU A 28 20.73 25.96 -12.98
C LEU A 28 19.19 25.91 -12.84
N ALA A 29 18.48 26.84 -13.47
CA ALA A 29 17.02 26.86 -13.48
C ALA A 29 16.43 25.65 -14.24
N THR A 30 17.04 25.23 -15.35
CA THR A 30 16.62 24.01 -16.05
C THR A 30 16.88 22.77 -15.21
N LEU A 31 18.02 22.69 -14.51
CA LEU A 31 18.31 21.60 -13.59
C LEU A 31 17.37 21.60 -12.37
N ILE A 32 17.03 22.77 -11.83
CA ILE A 32 16.06 22.90 -10.73
C ILE A 32 14.67 22.49 -11.20
N ILE A 33 14.24 22.88 -12.40
CA ILE A 33 12.94 22.45 -12.96
C ILE A 33 12.94 20.95 -13.22
N ALA A 34 14.01 20.37 -13.77
CA ALA A 34 14.14 18.93 -13.95
C ALA A 34 14.14 18.19 -12.60
N LEU A 35 14.81 18.74 -11.58
CA LEU A 35 14.82 18.18 -10.23
C LEU A 35 13.44 18.29 -9.58
N VAL A 36 12.73 19.40 -9.73
CA VAL A 36 11.35 19.57 -9.26
C VAL A 36 10.42 18.62 -10.01
N LEU A 37 10.61 18.40 -11.31
CA LEU A 37 9.85 17.42 -12.10
C LEU A 37 10.09 15.99 -11.57
N VAL A 38 11.35 15.63 -11.31
CA VAL A 38 11.74 14.33 -10.74
C VAL A 38 11.22 14.19 -9.31
N LEU A 39 11.27 15.23 -8.49
CA LEU A 39 10.73 15.22 -7.12
C LEU A 39 9.20 15.17 -7.13
N VAL A 40 8.53 15.82 -8.08
CA VAL A 40 7.08 15.71 -8.29
C VAL A 40 6.73 14.30 -8.79
N MET A 41 7.54 13.70 -9.68
CA MET A 41 7.37 12.30 -10.06
C MET A 41 7.63 11.35 -8.90
N MET A 42 8.65 11.59 -8.07
CA MET A 42 8.94 10.80 -6.87
C MET A 42 7.89 11.02 -5.78
N GLN A 43 7.36 12.22 -5.59
CA GLN A 43 6.23 12.46 -4.69
C GLN A 43 4.97 11.78 -5.22
N ARG A 44 4.75 11.79 -6.53
CA ARG A 44 3.65 11.07 -7.18
C ARG A 44 3.85 9.55 -7.08
N ALA A 45 5.08 9.05 -7.12
CA ALA A 45 5.40 7.65 -6.87
C ALA A 45 5.37 7.27 -5.37
N ARG A 46 5.61 8.23 -4.46
CA ARG A 46 5.50 8.07 -3.00
C ARG A 46 4.09 8.25 -2.47
N ARG A 47 3.12 8.68 -3.30
CA ARG A 47 1.71 8.61 -2.95
C ARG A 47 1.28 7.14 -3.04
N PRO A 48 0.89 6.51 -1.93
CA PRO A 48 0.54 5.08 -1.89
C PRO A 48 -0.60 4.74 -2.86
N ASP A 49 -1.39 5.71 -3.31
CA ASP A 49 -2.50 5.48 -4.24
C ASP A 49 -2.10 5.01 -5.65
N ASN A 50 -0.89 5.30 -6.14
CA ASN A 50 -0.48 4.91 -7.50
C ASN A 50 0.03 3.47 -7.62
N TRP A 51 0.42 2.84 -6.51
CA TRP A 51 0.83 1.43 -6.46
C TRP A 51 -0.28 0.53 -5.93
N ARG A 52 -1.40 1.11 -5.49
CA ARG A 52 -2.55 0.33 -5.02
C ARG A 52 -3.06 -0.60 -6.10
N TRP A 53 -3.15 -0.25 -7.38
CA TRP A 53 -3.65 -1.20 -8.40
C TRP A 53 -2.82 -2.51 -8.55
N MET A 54 -1.55 -2.51 -8.13
CA MET A 54 -0.67 -3.69 -8.15
C MET A 54 -0.86 -4.57 -6.91
N PHE A 55 -1.45 -4.03 -5.84
CA PHE A 55 -1.75 -4.72 -4.57
C PHE A 55 -3.24 -4.63 -4.16
N ARG A 56 -4.10 -4.09 -5.04
CA ARG A 56 -5.55 -3.88 -4.89
C ARG A 56 -6.22 -4.83 -5.86
N SER A 57 -6.23 -6.08 -5.46
CA SER A 57 -7.41 -6.92 -5.63
C SER A 57 -8.54 -6.29 -4.78
N GLY A 58 -9.20 -5.28 -5.36
CA GLY A 58 -10.48 -4.69 -4.94
C GLY A 58 -10.53 -3.95 -3.59
N ASP A 59 -10.54 -2.61 -3.62
CA ASP A 59 -11.09 -1.81 -2.52
C ASP A 59 -12.37 -1.12 -3.02
N ALA A 60 -13.50 -1.49 -2.41
CA ALA A 60 -14.71 -0.69 -2.41
C ALA A 60 -14.48 0.60 -1.60
N GLN A 61 -15.14 1.67 -2.04
CA GLN A 61 -15.03 3.04 -1.56
C GLN A 61 -15.24 3.20 -0.05
N GLU A 62 -14.35 3.98 0.59
CA GLU A 62 -14.69 4.77 1.77
C GLU A 62 -15.70 5.85 1.34
N GLY A 63 -16.98 5.57 1.57
CA GLY A 63 -18.04 6.57 1.56
C GLY A 63 -18.17 7.17 2.95
N HIS A 64 -17.95 8.49 3.05
CA HIS A 64 -18.38 9.28 4.21
C HIS A 64 -19.88 9.04 4.46
N LEU A 65 -20.21 8.37 5.57
CA LEU A 65 -21.57 8.36 6.10
C LEU A 65 -21.63 9.30 7.29
N SER A 66 -22.40 10.38 7.10
CA SER A 66 -22.86 11.25 8.17
C SER A 66 -23.52 10.42 9.27
N VAL A 67 -22.98 10.53 10.48
CA VAL A 67 -23.60 9.98 11.68
C VAL A 67 -24.80 10.86 12.03
N THR A 68 -25.98 10.47 11.57
CA THR A 68 -27.23 10.89 12.23
C THR A 68 -27.43 9.96 13.41
N GLN A 69 -27.19 10.49 14.61
CA GLN A 69 -27.41 9.83 15.90
C GLN A 69 -28.91 9.55 16.09
N PRO A 70 -29.37 8.29 16.20
CA PRO A 70 -30.71 8.02 16.67
C PRO A 70 -30.72 8.12 18.19
N SER A 71 -31.73 8.82 18.70
CA SER A 71 -32.00 9.02 20.11
C SER A 71 -32.03 7.72 20.90
N GLN A 72 -31.42 7.80 22.07
CA GLN A 72 -31.45 6.88 23.20
C GLN A 72 -32.85 6.28 23.41
N VAL A 73 -32.96 4.95 23.28
CA VAL A 73 -34.10 4.18 23.79
C VAL A 73 -33.58 3.42 25.00
N ASP A 74 -34.06 3.83 26.16
CA ASP A 74 -33.86 3.13 27.43
C ASP A 74 -34.51 1.73 27.35
N GLY A 75 -33.76 0.68 27.68
CA GLY A 75 -34.29 -0.67 27.77
C GLY A 75 -33.21 -1.73 27.80
N ALA A 76 -32.93 -2.23 29.00
CA ALA A 76 -31.93 -3.24 29.32
C ALA A 76 -32.05 -4.52 28.47
N ASP A 77 -30.97 -4.87 27.77
CA ASP A 77 -30.27 -6.15 27.99
C ASP A 77 -28.87 -6.08 27.35
N ALA A 78 -27.87 -6.51 28.11
CA ALA A 78 -26.46 -6.25 27.83
C ALA A 78 -25.96 -6.99 26.58
N THR A 79 -25.52 -6.23 25.57
CA THR A 79 -24.56 -6.70 24.55
C THR A 79 -23.20 -6.88 25.23
N GLU A 80 -22.99 -8.02 25.86
CA GLU A 80 -21.65 -8.44 26.29
C GLU A 80 -20.89 -8.96 25.06
N SER A 81 -19.97 -8.14 24.53
CA SER A 81 -18.88 -8.69 23.72
C SER A 81 -18.11 -9.69 24.60
N PRO A 82 -17.88 -10.93 24.15
CA PRO A 82 -17.21 -11.92 24.98
C PRO A 82 -15.82 -11.40 25.37
N PRO A 83 -15.40 -11.53 26.63
CA PRO A 83 -14.10 -11.04 27.07
C PRO A 83 -12.98 -11.75 26.30
N ALA A 84 -11.93 -11.01 25.96
CA ALA A 84 -10.75 -11.50 25.22
C ALA A 84 -9.97 -12.66 25.88
N ASN A 85 -10.45 -13.18 27.01
CA ASN A 85 -9.83 -14.22 27.84
C ASN A 85 -10.71 -15.47 28.03
N VAL A 86 -11.75 -15.69 27.22
CA VAL A 86 -12.48 -16.97 27.27
C VAL A 86 -11.56 -18.07 26.71
N VAL A 87 -10.80 -18.73 27.59
CA VAL A 87 -10.21 -20.04 27.33
C VAL A 87 -11.36 -20.98 26.97
N PRO A 88 -11.25 -21.81 25.90
CA PRO A 88 -12.29 -22.77 25.57
C PRO A 88 -12.65 -23.57 26.82
N SER A 89 -13.94 -23.60 27.16
CA SER A 89 -14.41 -24.48 28.23
C SER A 89 -14.00 -25.91 27.90
N GLU A 90 -13.81 -26.76 28.91
CA GLU A 90 -13.59 -28.19 28.70
C GLU A 90 -14.70 -28.88 27.89
N ASN A 91 -15.81 -28.18 27.65
CA ASN A 91 -16.95 -28.62 26.86
C ASN A 91 -16.83 -28.24 25.37
N GLY A 92 -16.18 -27.13 24.99
CA GLY A 92 -15.95 -26.72 23.57
C GLY A 92 -14.94 -27.59 22.81
N ARG A 93 -14.65 -28.70 23.44
CA ARG A 93 -13.61 -29.64 23.21
C ARG A 93 -14.38 -30.88 22.75
N LEU A 94 -14.23 -31.33 21.49
CA LEU A 94 -14.72 -32.65 21.03
C LEU A 94 -14.05 -33.83 21.80
N TRP A 95 -13.61 -33.63 23.04
CA TRP A 95 -12.55 -34.32 23.79
C TRP A 95 -12.88 -35.76 24.17
N GLY A 96 -14.13 -36.19 24.08
CA GLY A 96 -14.44 -37.62 24.14
C GLY A 96 -14.01 -38.37 22.88
N THR A 97 -13.86 -37.66 21.76
CA THR A 97 -13.76 -38.27 20.43
C THR A 97 -12.37 -38.10 19.83
N ILE A 98 -11.67 -36.97 20.00
CA ILE A 98 -10.32 -36.79 19.41
C ILE A 98 -9.26 -37.49 20.28
N ASN A 99 -8.44 -38.36 19.67
CA ASN A 99 -7.38 -39.08 20.40
C ASN A 99 -6.28 -38.11 20.88
N PRO A 100 -6.02 -37.98 22.19
CA PRO A 100 -5.00 -37.09 22.72
C PRO A 100 -3.58 -37.36 22.18
N GLN A 101 -3.26 -38.62 21.85
CA GLN A 101 -1.96 -38.99 21.29
C GLN A 101 -1.73 -38.36 19.91
N TRP A 102 -2.79 -38.16 19.12
CA TRP A 102 -2.68 -37.47 17.84
C TRP A 102 -2.25 -36.02 18.02
N LEU A 103 -2.83 -35.30 18.98
CA LEU A 103 -2.49 -33.90 19.23
C LEU A 103 -1.06 -33.74 19.78
N SER A 104 -0.49 -34.79 20.38
CA SER A 104 0.88 -34.78 20.91
C SER A 104 1.96 -34.70 19.82
N THR A 105 1.65 -35.13 18.59
CA THR A 105 2.59 -35.05 17.45
C THR A 105 2.52 -33.72 16.72
N VAL A 106 1.45 -32.95 16.92
CA VAL A 106 1.23 -31.64 16.30
C VAL A 106 2.19 -30.60 16.87
N ARG A 107 2.81 -29.83 15.98
CA ARG A 107 3.75 -28.76 16.34
C ARG A 107 3.37 -27.46 15.64
N ASP A 108 3.15 -26.42 16.43
CA ASP A 108 2.98 -25.06 15.93
C ASP A 108 4.24 -24.58 15.22
N ASP A 109 4.08 -23.56 14.37
CA ASP A 109 5.15 -22.84 13.69
C ASP A 109 6.02 -23.72 12.80
N THR A 110 5.44 -24.82 12.34
CA THR A 110 6.05 -25.73 11.39
C THR A 110 5.17 -25.89 10.16
N VAL A 111 5.81 -26.20 9.04
CA VAL A 111 5.13 -26.72 7.85
C VAL A 111 4.43 -28.04 8.19
N PHE A 112 3.66 -28.60 7.25
CA PHE A 112 3.07 -29.92 7.48
C PHE A 112 4.14 -30.99 7.62
N ARG A 113 4.05 -31.77 8.69
CA ARG A 113 5.00 -32.85 8.98
C ARG A 113 4.33 -34.19 8.74
N ALA A 114 5.09 -35.17 8.25
CA ALA A 114 4.59 -36.54 8.11
C ALA A 114 4.04 -37.12 9.43
N ALA A 115 4.67 -36.78 10.56
CA ALA A 115 4.23 -37.18 11.90
C ALA A 115 2.85 -36.63 12.32
N GLU A 116 2.32 -35.62 11.61
CA GLU A 116 1.03 -35.00 11.88
C GLU A 116 -0.09 -35.60 11.02
N SER A 117 0.24 -36.43 10.02
CA SER A 117 -0.72 -37.02 9.07
C SER A 117 -1.83 -37.81 9.78
N THR A 118 -1.50 -38.63 10.76
CA THR A 118 -2.48 -39.40 11.54
C THR A 118 -3.47 -38.47 12.26
N ALA A 119 -2.98 -37.38 12.85
CA ALA A 119 -3.82 -36.40 13.52
C ALA A 119 -4.72 -35.65 12.52
N TRP A 120 -4.13 -35.21 11.41
CA TRP A 120 -4.81 -34.51 10.34
C TRP A 120 -5.98 -35.32 9.76
N TYR A 121 -5.70 -36.53 9.25
CA TYR A 121 -6.71 -37.39 8.65
C TYR A 121 -7.67 -37.96 9.68
N GLY A 122 -7.22 -38.23 10.91
CA GLY A 122 -8.08 -38.68 12.00
C GLY A 122 -9.13 -37.64 12.40
N ILE A 123 -8.76 -36.35 12.44
CA ILE A 123 -9.71 -35.26 12.72
C ILE A 123 -10.65 -35.06 11.53
N LEU A 124 -10.13 -35.03 10.30
CA LEU A 124 -10.97 -34.92 9.11
C LEU A 124 -11.95 -36.10 8.96
N ALA A 125 -11.53 -37.33 9.28
CA ALA A 125 -12.42 -38.49 9.29
C ALA A 125 -13.56 -38.34 10.29
N LYS A 126 -13.28 -37.80 11.48
CA LYS A 126 -14.31 -37.49 12.48
C LYS A 126 -15.26 -36.40 11.99
N LEU A 127 -14.74 -35.34 11.40
CA LEU A 127 -15.55 -34.28 10.79
C LEU A 127 -16.43 -34.83 9.65
N LYS A 128 -15.91 -35.74 8.83
CA LYS A 128 -16.65 -36.44 7.76
C LYS A 128 -17.76 -37.36 8.29
N ALA A 129 -17.69 -37.78 9.55
CA ALA A 129 -18.75 -38.59 10.17
C ALA A 129 -19.87 -37.74 10.80
N LEU A 130 -19.66 -36.43 11.02
CA LEU A 130 -20.65 -35.53 11.62
C LEU A 130 -21.65 -35.00 10.58
N PRO A 131 -22.90 -34.68 10.95
CA PRO A 131 -23.84 -34.00 10.05
C PRO A 131 -23.29 -32.66 9.53
N SER A 132 -23.37 -32.41 8.21
CA SER A 132 -22.93 -31.14 7.61
C SER A 132 -23.95 -30.02 7.85
N PRO A 133 -23.53 -28.76 8.14
CA PRO A 133 -22.18 -28.26 8.41
C PRO A 133 -21.83 -28.22 9.92
N LEU A 134 -22.54 -28.99 10.74
CA LEU A 134 -22.52 -28.86 12.19
C LEU A 134 -21.26 -29.47 12.81
N VAL A 135 -20.60 -28.70 13.68
CA VAL A 135 -19.60 -29.22 14.61
C VAL A 135 -20.16 -29.06 16.03
N PRO A 136 -20.37 -30.15 16.78
CA PRO A 136 -20.82 -30.09 18.16
C PRO A 136 -19.92 -29.20 19.02
N ASP A 137 -20.53 -28.54 20.01
CA ASP A 137 -19.86 -27.73 21.04
C ASP A 137 -19.05 -26.53 20.51
N ALA A 138 -19.20 -26.20 19.23
CA ALA A 138 -18.59 -25.02 18.69
C ALA A 138 -19.14 -23.75 19.37
N PRO A 139 -18.26 -22.78 19.65
CA PRO A 139 -18.68 -21.54 20.29
C PRO A 139 -19.67 -20.78 19.41
N ARG A 140 -20.64 -20.11 20.05
CA ARG A 140 -21.61 -19.25 19.37
C ARG A 140 -20.95 -18.06 18.69
N TYR A 141 -19.88 -17.52 19.28
CA TYR A 141 -19.18 -16.35 18.78
C TYR A 141 -17.90 -16.76 18.04
N PRO A 142 -17.53 -16.04 16.96
CA PRO A 142 -16.30 -16.30 16.24
C PRO A 142 -15.08 -16.01 17.14
N VAL A 143 -14.05 -16.85 17.02
CA VAL A 143 -12.76 -16.69 17.68
C VAL A 143 -11.83 -15.90 16.77
N GLY A 144 -11.27 -14.81 17.29
CA GLY A 144 -10.39 -13.93 16.52
C GLY A 144 -9.04 -14.58 16.16
N PRO A 145 -8.41 -14.20 15.03
CA PRO A 145 -7.15 -14.77 14.57
C PRO A 145 -6.01 -14.55 15.58
N LEU A 146 -5.94 -13.37 16.21
CA LEU A 146 -4.93 -13.05 17.20
C LEU A 146 -5.02 -13.96 18.43
N GLN A 147 -6.23 -14.35 18.82
CA GLN A 147 -6.47 -15.24 19.94
C GLN A 147 -5.98 -16.65 19.62
N LEU A 148 -6.34 -17.19 18.46
CA LEU A 148 -5.83 -18.49 17.98
C LEU A 148 -4.30 -18.50 17.83
N GLN A 149 -3.72 -17.36 17.44
CA GLN A 149 -2.27 -17.20 17.31
C GLN A 149 -1.56 -17.17 18.67
N ARG A 150 -2.09 -16.43 19.65
CA ARG A 150 -1.44 -16.28 20.97
C ARG A 150 -1.73 -17.43 21.93
N GLN A 151 -2.89 -18.05 21.81
CA GLN A 151 -3.39 -19.08 22.73
C GLN A 151 -3.49 -20.46 22.05
N SER A 152 -2.68 -20.70 21.02
CA SER A 152 -2.71 -21.94 20.24
C SER A 152 -2.71 -23.23 21.09
N PRO A 153 -1.90 -23.38 22.16
CA PRO A 153 -1.94 -24.57 23.00
C PRO A 153 -3.29 -24.82 23.70
N ALA A 154 -4.01 -23.75 24.06
CA ALA A 154 -5.31 -23.86 24.71
C ALA A 154 -6.42 -24.28 23.74
N TYR A 155 -6.32 -23.81 22.48
CA TYR A 155 -7.30 -24.06 21.43
C TYR A 155 -7.03 -25.33 20.63
N ARG A 156 -5.84 -25.94 20.69
CA ARG A 156 -5.51 -27.13 19.88
C ARG A 156 -6.52 -28.25 20.11
N GLY A 157 -7.18 -28.67 19.04
CA GLY A 157 -8.24 -29.67 19.05
C GLY A 157 -9.64 -29.15 19.39
N CYS A 158 -9.79 -27.89 19.82
CA CYS A 158 -11.07 -27.27 20.17
C CYS A 158 -11.91 -26.98 18.94
N ALA A 159 -13.24 -27.13 19.11
CA ALA A 159 -14.19 -26.57 18.18
C ALA A 159 -14.12 -25.04 18.25
N VAL A 160 -13.99 -24.41 17.10
CA VAL A 160 -13.91 -22.97 16.92
C VAL A 160 -14.82 -22.55 15.79
N ARG A 161 -15.41 -21.38 15.96
CA ARG A 161 -16.10 -20.66 14.88
C ARG A 161 -15.15 -19.58 14.37
N VAL A 162 -15.00 -19.46 13.06
CA VAL A 162 -14.23 -18.39 12.42
C VAL A 162 -15.07 -17.78 11.32
N GLU A 163 -15.04 -16.47 11.22
CA GLU A 163 -15.82 -15.68 10.27
C GLU A 163 -14.87 -14.74 9.53
N GLY A 164 -15.11 -14.55 8.24
CA GLY A 164 -14.34 -13.61 7.45
C GLY A 164 -14.63 -13.68 5.96
N THR A 165 -13.85 -12.93 5.20
CA THR A 165 -13.88 -12.93 3.74
C THR A 165 -12.82 -13.87 3.20
N VAL A 166 -13.22 -14.87 2.42
CA VAL A 166 -12.30 -15.71 1.66
C VAL A 166 -11.69 -14.88 0.55
N ARG A 167 -10.36 -14.75 0.59
CA ARG A 167 -9.55 -14.05 -0.43
C ARG A 167 -8.94 -14.99 -1.45
N ARG A 168 -8.77 -16.26 -1.07
CA ARG A 168 -8.27 -17.33 -1.94
C ARG A 168 -8.91 -18.66 -1.53
N ALA A 169 -9.38 -19.42 -2.51
CA ALA A 169 -9.84 -20.79 -2.32
C ALA A 169 -9.38 -21.63 -3.49
N HIS A 170 -8.91 -22.84 -3.22
CA HIS A 170 -8.65 -23.82 -4.26
C HIS A 170 -8.77 -25.24 -3.72
N ARG A 171 -9.07 -26.16 -4.63
CA ARG A 171 -9.21 -27.58 -4.31
C ARG A 171 -7.85 -28.27 -4.37
N ILE A 172 -7.51 -29.00 -3.33
CA ILE A 172 -6.28 -29.79 -3.22
C ILE A 172 -6.66 -31.27 -3.21
N VAL A 173 -6.02 -32.04 -4.08
CA VAL A 173 -6.12 -33.51 -4.08
C VAL A 173 -5.30 -34.05 -2.92
N ALA A 174 -5.94 -34.82 -2.05
CA ALA A 174 -5.28 -35.42 -0.90
C ALA A 174 -4.43 -36.63 -1.35
N PRO A 175 -3.22 -36.79 -0.80
CA PRO A 175 -2.48 -38.04 -0.93
C PRO A 175 -3.30 -39.23 -0.42
N PRO A 176 -3.06 -40.46 -0.92
CA PRO A 176 -3.71 -41.66 -0.41
C PRO A 176 -3.62 -41.76 1.11
N ASN A 177 -4.76 -42.02 1.76
CA ASN A 177 -4.88 -42.06 3.21
C ASN A 177 -5.93 -43.08 3.64
N GLU A 178 -5.80 -43.60 4.86
CA GLU A 178 -6.70 -44.60 5.43
C GLU A 178 -8.12 -44.07 5.68
N ALA A 179 -8.29 -42.74 5.74
CA ALA A 179 -9.57 -42.08 5.97
C ALA A 179 -10.45 -41.96 4.69
N GLY A 180 -9.94 -42.34 3.52
CA GLY A 180 -10.66 -42.21 2.25
C GLY A 180 -11.04 -40.76 1.94
N ILE A 181 -10.16 -39.82 2.30
CA ILE A 181 -10.32 -38.41 1.94
C ILE A 181 -9.59 -38.19 0.63
N GLU A 182 -10.31 -37.87 -0.43
CA GLU A 182 -9.75 -37.72 -1.77
C GLU A 182 -9.29 -36.30 -2.07
N ALA A 183 -9.96 -35.30 -1.47
CA ALA A 183 -9.65 -33.90 -1.66
C ALA A 183 -10.19 -33.07 -0.51
N TYR A 184 -9.69 -31.84 -0.42
CA TYR A 184 -10.18 -30.80 0.48
C TYR A 184 -9.95 -29.43 -0.15
N TRP A 185 -10.72 -28.45 0.29
CA TRP A 185 -10.59 -27.04 -0.07
C TRP A 185 -9.65 -26.34 0.89
N GLN A 186 -8.65 -25.63 0.37
CA GLN A 186 -7.84 -24.71 1.15
C GLN A 186 -8.36 -23.28 0.94
N CYS A 187 -8.85 -22.67 2.01
CA CYS A 187 -9.43 -21.34 2.01
C CYS A 187 -8.62 -20.41 2.90
N TRP A 188 -8.26 -19.23 2.37
CA TRP A 188 -7.57 -18.18 3.08
C TRP A 188 -8.57 -17.09 3.43
N LEU A 189 -8.88 -16.97 4.71
CA LEU A 189 -9.85 -16.02 5.25
C LEU A 189 -9.14 -14.81 5.82
N SER A 190 -9.68 -13.64 5.51
CA SER A 190 -9.41 -12.39 6.21
C SER A 190 -10.59 -12.12 7.16
N THR A 191 -10.36 -12.18 8.47
CA THR A 191 -11.44 -12.14 9.47
C THR A 191 -11.80 -10.72 9.91
N THR A 192 -10.87 -9.77 9.80
CA THR A 192 -11.06 -8.38 10.22
C THR A 192 -10.09 -7.51 9.45
N SER A 193 -10.52 -6.30 9.05
CA SER A 193 -9.67 -5.34 8.33
C SER A 193 -8.39 -4.96 9.08
N GLU A 194 -8.41 -5.01 10.41
CA GLU A 194 -7.28 -4.61 11.26
C GLU A 194 -6.26 -5.74 11.47
N SER A 195 -6.61 -7.00 11.26
CA SER A 195 -5.70 -8.13 11.45
C SER A 195 -5.14 -8.58 10.10
N GLU A 196 -3.86 -8.33 9.89
CA GLU A 196 -3.12 -8.84 8.72
C GLU A 196 -2.89 -10.38 8.77
N ILE A 197 -3.26 -11.02 9.88
CA ILE A 197 -3.10 -12.47 10.08
C ILE A 197 -4.29 -13.18 9.41
N PRO A 198 -4.07 -13.95 8.32
CA PRO A 198 -5.13 -14.74 7.73
C PRO A 198 -5.43 -15.97 8.60
N VAL A 199 -6.65 -16.48 8.50
CA VAL A 199 -7.00 -17.81 9.00
C VAL A 199 -7.08 -18.76 7.81
N VAL A 200 -6.38 -19.89 7.90
CA VAL A 200 -6.41 -20.91 6.86
C VAL A 200 -7.39 -21.99 7.27
N VAL A 201 -8.41 -22.22 6.45
CA VAL A 201 -9.40 -23.27 6.67
C VAL A 201 -9.22 -24.37 5.63
N TYR A 202 -9.10 -25.60 6.09
CA TYR A 202 -9.19 -26.79 5.25
C TYR A 202 -10.57 -27.42 5.42
N SER A 203 -11.41 -27.32 4.38
CA SER A 203 -12.78 -27.83 4.37
C SER A 203 -12.90 -29.08 3.51
N LEU A 204 -13.67 -30.08 3.93
CA LEU A 204 -13.92 -31.28 3.12
C LEU A 204 -14.88 -31.00 1.96
N GLU A 205 -15.88 -30.18 2.22
CA GLU A 205 -16.97 -29.83 1.32
C GLU A 205 -17.00 -28.31 1.14
N MET A 206 -17.49 -27.89 -0.02
CA MET A 206 -17.86 -26.51 -0.32
C MET A 206 -19.18 -26.50 -1.10
N PRO A 207 -19.98 -25.43 -1.00
CA PRO A 207 -21.15 -25.24 -1.87
C PRO A 207 -20.73 -25.36 -3.34
N ASN A 208 -21.55 -26.01 -4.16
CA ASN A 208 -21.23 -26.28 -5.58
C ASN A 208 -20.96 -25.00 -6.39
N GLU A 209 -21.52 -23.88 -5.97
CA GLU A 209 -21.43 -22.57 -6.62
C GLU A 209 -20.27 -21.72 -6.08
N PHE A 210 -19.51 -22.23 -5.09
CA PHE A 210 -18.42 -21.47 -4.48
C PHE A 210 -17.27 -21.28 -5.48
N PRO A 211 -16.80 -20.03 -5.71
CA PRO A 211 -15.77 -19.77 -6.70
C PRO A 211 -14.38 -20.28 -6.24
N GLU A 212 -13.61 -20.76 -7.21
CA GLU A 212 -12.19 -21.10 -7.04
C GLU A 212 -11.32 -19.98 -7.61
N GLY A 213 -10.26 -19.60 -6.91
CA GLY A 213 -9.37 -18.57 -7.39
C GLY A 213 -8.42 -17.97 -6.36
N MET A 214 -7.52 -17.15 -6.87
CA MET A 214 -6.50 -16.41 -6.11
C MET A 214 -6.99 -15.04 -5.62
N THR A 215 -8.15 -14.61 -6.11
CA THR A 215 -8.75 -13.31 -5.77
C THR A 215 -10.25 -13.50 -5.64
N LEU A 216 -10.69 -13.67 -4.40
CA LEU A 216 -12.08 -13.87 -4.03
C LEU A 216 -12.53 -12.79 -3.04
N ASN A 217 -13.84 -12.61 -2.94
CA ASN A 217 -14.47 -11.69 -2.00
C ASN A 217 -15.75 -12.31 -1.43
N GLU A 218 -15.62 -13.53 -0.93
CA GLU A 218 -16.76 -14.34 -0.45
C GLU A 218 -16.85 -14.27 1.06
N SER A 219 -17.97 -13.79 1.61
CA SER A 219 -18.18 -13.77 3.06
C SER A 219 -18.62 -15.16 3.52
N VAL A 220 -17.87 -15.75 4.44
CA VAL A 220 -18.14 -17.10 4.95
C VAL A 220 -17.92 -17.21 6.45
N THR A 221 -18.70 -18.10 7.05
CA THR A 221 -18.53 -18.54 8.44
C THR A 221 -18.21 -20.03 8.41
N PHE A 222 -17.12 -20.42 9.05
CA PHE A 222 -16.77 -21.82 9.27
C PHE A 222 -16.93 -22.20 10.73
N THR A 223 -17.32 -23.44 10.93
CA THR A 223 -17.17 -24.11 12.21
C THR A 223 -16.27 -25.32 11.99
N GLY A 224 -15.23 -25.45 12.83
CA GLY A 224 -14.21 -26.48 12.64
C GLY A 224 -13.36 -26.68 13.88
N ILE A 225 -12.31 -27.49 13.74
CA ILE A 225 -11.36 -27.82 14.77
C ILE A 225 -10.07 -27.06 14.55
N PHE A 226 -9.66 -26.26 15.53
CA PHE A 226 -8.37 -25.59 15.46
C PHE A 226 -7.25 -26.64 15.56
N PHE A 227 -6.39 -26.70 14.54
CA PHE A 227 -5.38 -27.73 14.42
C PHE A 227 -4.03 -27.26 14.96
N LYS A 228 -3.48 -26.18 14.40
CA LYS A 228 -2.18 -25.62 14.78
C LYS A 228 -1.98 -24.21 14.23
N ARG A 229 -0.91 -23.56 14.66
CA ARG A 229 -0.30 -22.47 13.87
C ARG A 229 0.56 -23.07 12.78
N TRP A 230 0.16 -22.89 11.53
CA TRP A 230 0.84 -23.45 10.39
C TRP A 230 1.81 -22.43 9.80
N ALA A 231 3.07 -22.83 9.62
CA ALA A 231 4.07 -22.01 8.92
C ALA A 231 3.93 -22.17 7.40
N TYR A 232 3.94 -21.04 6.70
CA TYR A 232 3.84 -20.96 5.25
C TYR A 232 4.78 -19.89 4.69
N GLU A 233 5.12 -20.02 3.42
CA GLU A 233 5.94 -19.02 2.72
C GLU A 233 5.03 -17.91 2.19
N ALA A 234 5.20 -16.70 2.73
CA ALA A 234 4.59 -15.49 2.16
C ALA A 234 5.60 -14.77 1.27
N VAL A 235 5.14 -13.77 0.50
CA VAL A 235 6.01 -12.98 -0.39
C VAL A 235 7.14 -12.28 0.37
N GLU A 236 6.86 -11.84 1.60
CA GLU A 236 7.82 -11.14 2.45
C GLU A 236 8.66 -12.09 3.33
N GLY A 237 8.48 -13.40 3.16
CA GLY A 237 9.17 -14.44 3.93
C GLY A 237 8.23 -15.32 4.75
N PRO A 238 8.79 -16.18 5.61
CA PRO A 238 8.02 -17.16 6.36
C PRO A 238 7.08 -16.47 7.35
N ARG A 239 5.80 -16.82 7.28
CA ARG A 239 4.75 -16.36 8.20
C ARG A 239 4.02 -17.56 8.79
N THR A 240 3.22 -17.30 9.82
CA THR A 240 2.40 -18.33 10.48
C THR A 240 0.95 -17.89 10.50
N ALA A 241 0.04 -18.82 10.24
CA ALA A 241 -1.39 -18.59 10.28
C ALA A 241 -2.09 -19.63 11.16
N PRO A 242 -3.15 -19.25 11.90
CA PRO A 242 -4.07 -20.20 12.50
C PRO A 242 -4.68 -21.14 11.44
N LEU A 243 -4.64 -22.43 11.70
CA LEU A 243 -5.22 -23.44 10.82
C LEU A 243 -6.42 -24.12 11.47
N VAL A 244 -7.54 -24.14 10.75
CA VAL A 244 -8.80 -24.79 11.17
C VAL A 244 -9.18 -25.89 10.18
N LEU A 245 -9.57 -27.05 10.68
CA LEU A 245 -10.12 -28.17 9.92
C LEU A 245 -11.65 -28.13 10.01
N ALA A 246 -12.34 -28.06 8.88
CA ALA A 246 -13.80 -27.96 8.83
C ALA A 246 -14.40 -29.04 7.94
N ARG A 247 -15.69 -29.31 8.14
CA ARG A 247 -16.44 -30.17 7.21
C ARG A 247 -16.93 -29.37 6.00
N ALA A 248 -17.68 -28.30 6.27
CA ALA A 248 -18.30 -27.42 5.28
C ALA A 248 -18.45 -26.02 5.90
N PRO A 249 -18.63 -24.95 5.11
CA PRO A 249 -19.01 -23.65 5.65
C PRO A 249 -20.40 -23.73 6.30
N LEU A 250 -20.56 -23.04 7.43
CA LEU A 250 -21.84 -22.89 8.12
C LEU A 250 -22.75 -21.93 7.34
N GLU A 251 -22.19 -20.82 6.92
CA GLU A 251 -22.88 -19.78 6.15
C GLU A 251 -21.94 -19.29 5.05
N TRP A 252 -22.48 -19.09 3.86
CA TRP A 252 -21.82 -18.41 2.75
C TRP A 252 -22.81 -17.41 2.17
N THR A 253 -22.40 -16.16 2.08
CA THR A 253 -23.15 -15.11 1.40
C THR A 253 -22.38 -14.71 0.16
N PRO A 254 -22.87 -15.02 -1.06
CA PRO A 254 -22.23 -14.57 -2.27
C PRO A 254 -22.18 -13.04 -2.27
N PRO A 255 -21.11 -12.41 -2.80
CA PRO A 255 -21.05 -10.97 -2.89
C PRO A 255 -22.25 -10.51 -3.69
N VAL A 256 -23.02 -9.59 -3.10
CA VAL A 256 -24.02 -8.84 -3.86
C VAL A 256 -23.22 -8.16 -4.96
N THR A 257 -23.41 -8.57 -6.21
CA THR A 257 -22.89 -7.89 -7.39
C THR A 257 -23.43 -6.47 -7.34
N THR A 258 -22.72 -5.59 -6.63
CA THR A 258 -22.95 -4.17 -6.68
C THR A 258 -22.55 -3.83 -8.09
N SER A 259 -23.55 -3.66 -8.96
CA SER A 259 -23.39 -3.15 -10.31
C SER A 259 -22.32 -2.05 -10.23
N PRO A 260 -21.20 -2.16 -10.98
CA PRO A 260 -20.10 -1.23 -10.86
C PRO A 260 -20.69 0.18 -10.90
N ALA A 261 -20.45 0.95 -9.82
CA ALA A 261 -20.82 2.36 -9.80
C ALA A 261 -20.30 2.96 -11.11
N PRO A 262 -21.14 3.70 -11.86
CA PRO A 262 -20.81 4.12 -13.22
C PRO A 262 -19.42 4.72 -13.21
N ASP A 263 -18.52 4.10 -13.99
CA ASP A 263 -17.12 4.47 -14.09
C ASP A 263 -17.04 5.99 -14.12
N ARG A 264 -16.46 6.59 -13.06
CA ARG A 264 -16.05 7.98 -13.17
C ARG A 264 -15.03 7.96 -14.31
N PRO A 265 -15.33 8.57 -15.47
CA PRO A 265 -14.48 8.39 -16.64
C PRO A 265 -13.09 8.86 -16.25
N LEU A 266 -12.09 8.01 -16.50
CA LEU A 266 -10.70 8.44 -16.47
C LEU A 266 -10.62 9.77 -17.24
N PRO A 267 -9.86 10.77 -16.75
CA PRO A 267 -9.70 12.02 -17.49
C PRO A 267 -9.26 11.66 -18.89
N SER A 268 -10.07 12.06 -19.87
CA SER A 268 -9.90 11.61 -21.25
C SER A 268 -8.48 11.96 -21.74
N PRO A 269 -7.91 11.25 -22.73
CA PRO A 269 -6.60 11.59 -23.29
C PRO A 269 -6.50 13.07 -23.72
N LEU A 270 -7.63 13.69 -24.06
CA LEU A 270 -7.76 15.11 -24.38
C LEU A 270 -7.50 16.04 -23.18
N GLU A 271 -7.88 15.66 -21.97
CA GLU A 271 -7.59 16.44 -20.75
C GLU A 271 -6.10 16.40 -20.43
N PHE A 272 -5.45 15.25 -20.62
CA PHE A 272 -4.00 15.11 -20.45
C PHE A 272 -3.23 15.96 -21.48
N VAL A 273 -3.67 15.94 -22.74
CA VAL A 273 -3.15 16.83 -23.79
C VAL A 273 -3.39 18.29 -23.42
N GLY A 274 -4.53 18.64 -22.82
CA GLY A 274 -4.82 19.98 -22.30
C GLY A 274 -3.81 20.46 -21.27
N TRP A 275 -3.45 19.61 -20.29
CA TRP A 275 -2.44 19.94 -19.28
C TRP A 275 -1.02 20.08 -19.86
N VAL A 276 -0.65 19.21 -20.81
CA VAL A 276 0.65 19.29 -21.49
C VAL A 276 0.75 20.56 -22.33
N LEU A 277 -0.32 20.89 -23.07
CA LEU A 277 -0.39 22.13 -23.85
C LEU A 277 -0.31 23.34 -22.92
N LEU A 278 -1.10 23.39 -21.84
CA LEU A 278 -1.06 24.49 -20.87
C LEU A 278 0.35 24.71 -20.30
N ALA A 279 1.04 23.64 -19.91
CA ALA A 279 2.41 23.72 -19.42
C ALA A 279 3.38 24.26 -20.48
N ALA A 280 3.24 23.80 -21.74
CA ALA A 280 4.03 24.30 -22.86
C ALA A 280 3.76 25.78 -23.15
N THR A 281 2.51 26.23 -23.09
CA THR A 281 2.15 27.65 -23.30
C THR A 281 2.73 28.53 -22.21
N VAL A 282 2.66 28.10 -20.94
CA VAL A 282 3.26 28.83 -19.81
C VAL A 282 4.77 28.94 -19.99
N ALA A 283 5.43 27.84 -20.37
CA ALA A 283 6.87 27.84 -20.64
C ALA A 283 7.25 28.77 -21.81
N ALA A 284 6.45 28.79 -22.88
CA ALA A 284 6.65 29.67 -24.03
C ALA A 284 6.43 31.15 -23.68
N LEU A 285 5.37 31.48 -22.93
CA LEU A 285 5.09 32.84 -22.44
C LEU A 285 6.19 33.34 -21.51
N PHE A 286 6.68 32.47 -20.63
CA PHE A 286 7.78 32.80 -19.73
C PHE A 286 9.07 33.05 -20.52
N SER A 287 9.38 32.18 -21.48
CA SER A 287 10.54 32.33 -22.37
C SER A 287 10.45 33.62 -23.21
N TRP A 288 9.27 33.93 -23.76
CA TRP A 288 9.03 35.16 -24.52
C TRP A 288 9.14 36.41 -23.64
N ARG A 289 8.58 36.40 -22.42
CA ARG A 289 8.69 37.51 -21.47
C ARG A 289 10.14 37.77 -21.08
N VAL A 290 10.93 36.72 -20.86
CA VAL A 290 12.36 36.82 -20.60
C VAL A 290 13.09 37.36 -21.84
N TRP A 291 12.80 36.84 -23.03
CA TRP A 291 13.42 37.30 -24.27
C TRP A 291 13.09 38.75 -24.65
N ARG A 292 11.86 39.19 -24.34
CA ARG A 292 11.44 40.59 -24.50
C ARG A 292 12.19 41.54 -23.56
N GLY A 293 12.61 41.05 -22.40
CA GLY A 293 13.53 41.75 -21.49
C GLY A 293 14.97 41.87 -22.03
N TYR A 294 15.40 40.95 -22.90
CA TYR A 294 16.70 40.99 -23.58
C TYR A 294 16.77 41.99 -24.74
N ARG A 295 15.62 42.38 -25.30
CA ARG A 295 15.55 43.42 -26.35
C ARG A 295 15.52 44.84 -25.77
N ARG A 296 16.36 45.13 -24.77
CA ARG A 296 16.81 46.51 -24.62
C ARG A 296 17.94 46.70 -25.62
N PRO A 297 17.80 47.54 -26.65
CA PRO A 297 18.90 47.82 -27.55
C PRO A 297 20.03 48.37 -26.67
N THR A 298 21.17 47.68 -26.67
CA THR A 298 22.42 48.26 -26.24
C THR A 298 22.55 49.55 -27.03
N ARG A 299 22.34 50.71 -26.38
CA ARG A 299 22.80 51.98 -26.92
C ARG A 299 24.29 51.78 -27.15
N SER A 300 24.67 51.57 -28.39
CA SER A 300 26.03 51.78 -28.84
C SER A 300 26.39 53.19 -28.38
N ILE A 301 27.25 53.28 -27.38
CA ILE A 301 28.02 54.49 -27.13
C ILE A 301 29.00 54.55 -28.30
N THR A 302 28.51 55.06 -29.42
CA THR A 302 29.33 55.60 -30.49
C THR A 302 29.00 57.08 -30.49
N GLU A 303 30.04 57.90 -30.44
CA GLU A 303 30.02 59.37 -30.47
C GLU A 303 29.97 60.09 -29.11
N ALA A 304 31.02 59.87 -28.31
CA ALA A 304 31.69 61.01 -27.69
C ALA A 304 32.90 61.30 -28.58
N ALA A 305 32.83 62.41 -29.31
CA ALA A 305 33.92 62.93 -30.13
C ALA A 305 35.23 62.93 -29.33
N ALA A 306 36.27 62.38 -29.94
CA ALA A 306 37.63 62.39 -29.41
C ALA A 306 38.06 63.84 -29.13
N PRO A 307 38.83 64.09 -28.06
CA PRO A 307 39.50 65.38 -27.91
C PRO A 307 40.37 65.62 -29.14
N ASP A 308 40.23 66.80 -29.73
CA ASP A 308 40.99 67.25 -30.88
C ASP A 308 42.47 67.44 -30.48
N PHE A 309 43.33 66.51 -30.91
CA PHE A 309 44.76 66.51 -30.62
C PHE A 309 45.56 67.42 -31.58
N ALA A 310 44.90 68.17 -32.47
CA ALA A 310 45.56 69.09 -33.40
C ALA A 310 46.09 70.38 -32.76
N GLN A 311 45.83 70.63 -31.46
CA GLN A 311 46.27 71.85 -30.76
C GLN A 311 47.65 71.75 -30.08
N TRP A 312 48.37 70.62 -30.17
CA TRP A 312 49.62 70.41 -29.40
C TRP A 312 50.92 70.49 -30.22
N GLU A 313 50.86 70.61 -31.55
CA GLU A 313 52.05 70.74 -32.42
C GLU A 313 52.18 72.18 -32.95
N SER A 314 52.61 73.10 -32.08
CA SER A 314 53.24 74.36 -32.49
C SER A 314 54.66 74.42 -31.88
N PRO A 315 55.73 74.24 -32.67
CA PRO A 315 57.08 74.36 -32.15
C PRO A 315 57.39 75.82 -31.78
N HIS A 316 57.75 76.02 -30.51
CA HIS A 316 58.35 77.26 -30.02
C HIS A 316 59.70 77.51 -30.73
N THR A 317 59.73 78.45 -31.67
CA THR A 317 60.98 79.00 -32.22
C THR A 317 61.40 80.21 -31.36
N PRO A 318 62.58 80.21 -30.72
CA PRO A 318 63.08 81.36 -29.97
C PRO A 318 63.59 82.48 -30.90
N PRO A 319 63.56 83.76 -30.45
CA PRO A 319 63.93 84.90 -31.29
C PRO A 319 65.45 85.02 -31.49
N ARG A 320 65.85 85.13 -32.76
CA ARG A 320 67.11 85.66 -33.30
C ARG A 320 66.67 86.90 -34.09
N ASP A 321 67.15 88.13 -33.89
CA ASP A 321 68.47 88.60 -33.51
C ASP A 321 68.37 89.95 -32.80
N ALA A 322 69.35 90.20 -31.91
CA ALA A 322 69.86 91.52 -31.64
C ALA A 322 71.15 91.67 -32.46
N LEU A 323 71.06 92.46 -33.53
CA LEU A 323 72.11 93.29 -34.12
C LEU A 323 71.42 94.50 -34.77
#